data_AF-A0A0W7WYV8-F1
#
_entry.id   AF-A0A0W7WYV8-F1
#
_cell.length_a   1.000
_cell.length_b   1.000
_cell.length_c   1.000
_cell.angle_alpha   90.00
_cell.angle_beta   90.00
_cell.angle_gamma   90.00
#
_symmetry.space_group_name_H-M   'P 1'
#
loop_
_entity.id
_entity.type
_entity.pdbx_description
1 polymer ?
#
loop_
_entity_poly.entity_id
_entity_poly.type
_entity_poly.pdbx_seq_one_letter_code
_entity_poly.pdbx_strand_id
1 'polypeptide(L)'
;MHPRPAVNPRLLALLGVVAVAALLPLAGASAGPALREDAEAPGRSAPDGDAEAPGQSVPDGDAKASGQSVPDEDAKTSGQSAPGEDDRAPDRPAPADAPPPAETTARCGPEVSSPKGVDAQTCVLTQAGETWARTYYRNATGEPMKAVLSLMSPTGRTVQMHCPVGAEDEPTACDTPRERTAGPAARYSAVAEFAAERGDALLLRSGSNSTAAPGS
;
A
#
# COMPACT_ATOMS: atom_id res chain seq x y z
N MET A 1 43.09 -44.16 10.84
CA MET A 1 42.15 -43.11 10.42
C MET A 1 40.96 -43.12 11.36
N HIS A 2 40.69 -42.04 12.10
CA HIS A 2 39.45 -41.90 12.87
C HIS A 2 38.40 -41.19 12.01
N PRO A 3 37.16 -41.70 11.92
CA PRO A 3 36.11 -41.00 11.19
C PRO A 3 35.69 -39.75 11.96
N ARG A 4 35.61 -38.60 11.27
CA ARG A 4 35.04 -37.38 11.85
C ARG A 4 33.51 -37.53 11.91
N PRO A 5 32.85 -37.18 13.03
CA PRO A 5 31.40 -37.18 13.10
C PRO A 5 30.85 -36.10 12.16
N ALA A 6 29.89 -36.47 11.32
CA ALA A 6 29.16 -35.53 10.48
C ALA A 6 28.24 -34.70 11.37
N VAL A 7 28.60 -33.44 11.59
CA VAL A 7 27.79 -32.49 12.37
C VAL A 7 26.72 -31.91 11.44
N ASN A 8 25.46 -32.04 11.82
CA ASN A 8 24.32 -31.58 11.02
C ASN A 8 24.22 -30.05 11.12
N PRO A 9 24.41 -29.29 10.03
CA PRO A 9 24.47 -27.83 10.07
C PRO A 9 23.17 -27.20 10.58
N ARG A 10 22.04 -27.91 10.43
CA ARG A 10 20.74 -27.50 10.97
C ARG A 10 20.70 -27.50 12.50
N LEU A 11 21.41 -28.42 13.15
CA LEU A 11 21.48 -28.48 14.61
C LEU A 11 22.32 -27.32 15.18
N LEU A 12 23.40 -26.94 14.48
CA LEU A 12 24.22 -25.78 14.83
C LEU A 12 23.46 -24.46 14.67
N ALA A 13 22.68 -24.32 13.59
CA ALA A 13 21.85 -23.14 13.37
C ALA A 13 20.78 -22.97 14.44
N LEU A 14 20.12 -24.06 14.86
CA LEU A 14 19.09 -24.03 15.90
C LEU A 14 19.65 -23.68 17.29
N LEU A 15 20.84 -24.18 17.65
CA LEU A 15 21.51 -23.82 18.90
C LEU A 15 21.92 -22.33 18.96
N GLY A 16 22.28 -21.74 17.83
CA GLY A 16 22.60 -20.31 17.74
C GLY A 16 21.40 -19.40 18.03
N VAL A 17 20.21 -19.74 17.53
CA VAL A 17 18.99 -18.93 17.74
C VAL A 17 18.54 -18.94 19.20
N VAL A 18 18.64 -20.09 19.89
CA VAL A 18 18.29 -20.20 21.32
C VAL A 18 19.20 -19.36 22.21
N ALA A 19 20.49 -19.25 21.87
CA ALA A 19 21.43 -18.42 22.62
C ALA A 19 21.14 -16.92 22.49
N VAL A 20 20.64 -16.46 21.32
CA VAL A 20 20.30 -15.04 21.08
C VAL A 20 19.04 -14.62 21.84
N ALA A 21 18.05 -15.51 21.99
CA ALA A 21 16.83 -15.23 22.74
C ALA A 21 17.06 -15.06 24.26
N ALA A 22 18.08 -15.71 24.82
CA ALA A 22 18.41 -15.63 26.25
C ALA A 22 19.15 -14.34 26.66
N LEU A 23 19.66 -13.56 25.69
CA LEU A 23 20.45 -12.35 25.93
C LEU A 23 19.68 -11.05 25.68
N LEU A 24 18.42 -11.13 25.25
CA LEU A 24 17.57 -9.95 25.08
C LEU A 24 16.99 -9.53 26.44
N PRO A 25 17.32 -8.33 26.96
CA PRO A 25 16.64 -7.80 28.12
C PRO A 25 15.19 -7.50 27.75
N LEU A 26 14.25 -8.21 28.38
CA LEU A 26 12.84 -7.82 28.43
C LEU A 26 12.75 -6.51 29.24
N ALA A 27 12.72 -5.37 28.55
CA ALA A 27 12.31 -4.11 29.15
C ALA A 27 10.79 -4.15 29.37
N GLY A 28 10.39 -4.21 30.65
CA GLY A 28 9.00 -4.23 31.08
C GLY A 28 8.39 -2.84 31.28
N ALA A 29 7.06 -2.81 31.09
CA ALA A 29 6.00 -2.07 31.79
C ALA A 29 6.08 -0.55 32.06
N SER A 30 4.98 0.15 31.72
CA SER A 30 4.35 1.09 32.66
C SER A 30 2.82 1.02 32.58
N ALA A 31 2.21 0.57 33.68
CA ALA A 31 0.81 0.79 34.01
C ALA A 31 0.77 1.89 35.07
N GLY A 32 -0.11 2.88 34.91
CA GLY A 32 -0.41 3.89 35.94
C GLY A 32 -1.91 3.83 36.27
N PRO A 33 -2.30 3.74 37.56
CA PRO A 33 -3.68 3.88 37.98
C PRO A 33 -4.01 5.35 38.23
N ALA A 34 -5.24 5.77 37.88
CA ALA A 34 -5.85 6.97 38.44
C ALA A 34 -7.08 6.55 39.24
N LEU A 35 -7.07 6.93 40.52
CA LEU A 35 -8.11 6.70 41.50
C LEU A 35 -9.30 7.65 41.25
N ARG A 36 -10.50 7.08 41.35
CA ARG A 36 -11.78 7.55 41.95
C ARG A 36 -11.75 8.97 42.59
N GLU A 37 -12.76 9.84 42.44
CA GLU A 37 -14.01 9.85 43.21
C GLU A 37 -15.07 10.84 42.69
N ASP A 38 -16.31 10.54 43.10
CA ASP A 38 -17.64 11.02 42.74
C ASP A 38 -17.97 12.48 43.10
N ALA A 39 -18.89 13.13 42.37
CA ALA A 39 -19.95 13.97 42.97
C ALA A 39 -20.97 14.49 41.93
N GLU A 40 -22.23 14.45 42.34
CA GLU A 40 -23.49 14.70 41.66
C GLU A 40 -23.81 16.20 41.45
N ALA A 41 -24.69 16.48 40.48
CA ALA A 41 -25.24 17.78 40.02
C ALA A 41 -26.07 18.51 41.13
N PRO A 42 -26.74 19.69 40.94
CA PRO A 42 -27.19 20.35 39.69
C PRO A 42 -27.15 21.91 39.65
N GLY A 43 -27.47 22.53 38.51
CA GLY A 43 -27.66 23.99 38.44
C GLY A 43 -28.05 24.50 37.06
N ARG A 44 -29.25 25.08 36.97
CA ARG A 44 -29.93 25.56 35.75
C ARG A 44 -29.42 26.92 35.25
N SER A 45 -29.76 27.18 33.99
CA SER A 45 -30.19 28.47 33.40
C SER A 45 -29.19 29.21 32.50
N ALA A 46 -29.54 29.26 31.21
CA ALA A 46 -29.19 30.35 30.29
C ALA A 46 -29.91 31.65 30.71
N PRO A 47 -29.47 32.82 30.21
CA PRO A 47 -30.21 33.42 29.09
C PRO A 47 -29.35 34.19 28.05
N ASP A 48 -30.01 34.49 26.93
CA ASP A 48 -29.61 35.31 25.78
C ASP A 48 -29.30 36.78 26.09
N GLY A 49 -28.54 37.47 25.21
CA GLY A 49 -28.56 38.93 25.12
C GLY A 49 -27.39 39.57 24.37
N ASP A 50 -27.73 40.37 23.36
CA ASP A 50 -26.92 41.00 22.32
C ASP A 50 -26.02 42.21 22.72
N ALA A 51 -25.04 42.45 21.84
CA ALA A 51 -24.54 43.73 21.32
C ALA A 51 -23.74 44.77 22.17
N GLU A 52 -22.74 45.33 21.44
CA GLU A 52 -22.16 46.69 21.49
C GLU A 52 -20.96 47.01 22.42
N ALA A 53 -19.87 47.42 21.76
CA ALA A 53 -18.76 48.26 22.26
C ALA A 53 -19.24 49.73 22.45
N PRO A 54 -18.46 50.75 22.90
CA PRO A 54 -16.98 50.83 23.04
C PRO A 54 -16.45 51.60 24.29
N GLY A 55 -15.12 51.69 24.45
CA GLY A 55 -14.47 52.88 25.05
C GLY A 55 -13.38 52.69 26.12
N GLN A 56 -12.11 52.63 25.68
CA GLN A 56 -10.88 53.30 26.20
C GLN A 56 -10.59 53.26 27.72
N SER A 57 -9.43 52.76 28.19
CA SER A 57 -8.11 53.42 28.09
C SER A 57 -6.95 52.54 28.63
N VAL A 58 -5.78 52.70 28.01
CA VAL A 58 -4.41 52.12 28.23
C VAL A 58 -3.62 52.89 29.32
N PRO A 59 -2.33 52.57 29.68
CA PRO A 59 -1.33 51.55 29.24
C PRO A 59 -0.72 50.76 30.45
N ASP A 60 0.29 49.86 30.43
CA ASP A 60 1.59 49.71 29.72
C ASP A 60 2.05 48.23 29.74
N GLY A 61 2.90 47.82 28.80
CA GLY A 61 3.82 46.68 29.00
C GLY A 61 3.96 45.64 27.87
N ASP A 62 4.74 46.01 26.85
CA ASP A 62 5.78 45.19 26.19
C ASP A 62 5.48 44.13 25.09
N ALA A 63 6.23 44.35 23.99
CA ALA A 63 6.72 43.45 22.92
C ALA A 63 5.82 43.08 21.71
N LYS A 64 5.77 44.04 20.77
CA LYS A 64 5.72 43.87 19.29
C LYS A 64 6.89 43.00 18.77
N ALA A 65 6.93 42.50 17.54
CA ALA A 65 5.99 42.13 16.49
C ALA A 65 6.85 41.55 15.33
N SER A 66 6.23 40.71 14.53
CA SER A 66 6.68 40.09 13.29
C SER A 66 7.37 41.03 12.29
N GLY A 67 8.21 40.48 11.41
CA GLY A 67 8.71 41.24 10.26
C GLY A 67 9.68 40.50 9.35
N GLN A 68 9.11 39.87 8.33
CA GLN A 68 9.65 39.39 7.06
C GLN A 68 10.74 40.28 6.40
N SER A 69 11.78 39.65 5.82
CA SER A 69 12.36 39.85 4.45
C SER A 69 13.86 39.53 4.39
N VAL A 70 14.27 38.81 3.34
CA VAL A 70 15.64 38.42 2.91
C VAL A 70 16.61 39.61 2.75
N PRO A 71 17.95 39.38 2.76
CA PRO A 71 18.68 39.17 1.49
C PRO A 71 19.92 38.25 1.55
N ASP A 72 20.48 38.03 0.35
CA ASP A 72 21.66 37.28 -0.13
C ASP A 72 22.92 37.35 0.74
N GLU A 73 23.81 36.33 0.65
CA GLU A 73 25.26 36.51 0.41
C GLU A 73 25.94 35.19 -0.06
N ASP A 74 26.77 35.37 -1.09
CA ASP A 74 27.64 34.42 -1.77
C ASP A 74 28.69 33.72 -0.88
N ALA A 75 28.99 32.45 -1.19
CA ALA A 75 30.27 31.84 -0.84
C ALA A 75 30.88 31.14 -2.07
N LYS A 76 31.93 31.78 -2.61
CA LYS A 76 32.78 31.27 -3.68
C LYS A 76 33.86 30.32 -3.17
N THR A 77 34.19 29.35 -4.05
CA THR A 77 35.56 28.88 -4.44
C THR A 77 36.46 28.24 -3.37
N SER A 78 37.28 27.22 -3.60
CA SER A 78 37.53 26.15 -4.59
C SER A 78 38.81 25.44 -4.08
N GLY A 79 39.05 24.19 -4.52
CA GLY A 79 40.39 23.59 -4.60
C GLY A 79 40.55 22.32 -3.75
N GLN A 80 40.26 21.11 -4.23
CA GLN A 80 40.96 20.27 -5.24
C GLN A 80 42.21 19.56 -4.70
N SER A 81 42.17 18.22 -4.67
CA SER A 81 43.17 17.31 -5.28
C SER A 81 42.78 15.84 -5.05
N ALA A 82 42.67 15.08 -6.15
CA ALA A 82 42.80 13.61 -6.21
C ALA A 82 44.30 13.27 -6.48
N PRO A 83 44.81 12.01 -6.63
CA PRO A 83 44.14 10.78 -7.07
C PRO A 83 44.60 9.45 -6.38
N GLY A 84 43.94 8.34 -6.72
CA GLY A 84 44.36 6.97 -6.40
C GLY A 84 43.65 5.93 -7.28
N GLU A 85 44.44 5.28 -8.14
CA GLU A 85 44.22 4.21 -9.14
C GLU A 85 43.58 2.94 -8.54
N ASP A 86 43.09 1.89 -9.20
CA ASP A 86 42.72 1.52 -10.58
C ASP A 86 41.94 0.20 -10.38
N ASP A 87 40.68 0.11 -10.82
CA ASP A 87 40.02 -1.18 -11.08
C ASP A 87 38.95 -0.93 -12.16
N ARG A 88 39.44 -0.57 -13.34
CA ARG A 88 38.62 -0.38 -14.52
C ARG A 88 38.21 -1.74 -15.07
N ALA A 89 37.08 -2.25 -14.61
CA ALA A 89 36.26 -3.10 -15.47
C ALA A 89 36.03 -2.32 -16.79
N PRO A 90 36.16 -2.95 -17.97
CA PRO A 90 35.92 -2.23 -19.21
C PRO A 90 34.48 -1.70 -19.18
N ASP A 91 34.34 -0.38 -19.28
CA ASP A 91 33.09 0.32 -19.58
C ASP A 91 32.54 -0.28 -20.88
N ARG A 92 31.74 -1.34 -20.75
CA ARG A 92 31.00 -1.87 -21.88
C ARG A 92 29.98 -0.79 -22.21
N PRO A 93 30.01 -0.20 -23.42
CA PRO A 93 28.97 0.73 -23.83
C PRO A 93 27.63 0.03 -23.62
N ALA A 94 26.75 0.63 -22.82
CA ALA A 94 25.37 0.18 -22.77
C ALA A 94 24.87 0.11 -24.23
N PRO A 95 24.28 -1.01 -24.68
CA PRO A 95 23.78 -1.08 -26.04
C PRO A 95 22.72 0.01 -26.21
N ALA A 96 23.08 1.06 -26.93
CA ALA A 96 22.24 2.24 -27.17
C ALA A 96 21.06 1.96 -28.11
N ASP A 97 20.88 0.69 -28.50
CA ASP A 97 19.88 0.22 -29.47
C ASP A 97 18.84 -0.73 -28.87
N ALA A 98 18.75 -0.84 -27.53
CA ALA A 98 17.65 -1.57 -26.93
C ALA A 98 16.33 -0.81 -27.16
N PRO A 99 15.30 -1.43 -27.76
CA PRO A 99 13.99 -0.81 -27.86
C PRO A 99 13.48 -0.46 -26.46
N PRO A 100 12.74 0.65 -26.30
CA PRO A 100 12.21 1.06 -25.00
C PRO A 100 11.34 -0.06 -24.40
N PRO A 101 11.28 -0.16 -23.06
CA PRO A 101 10.44 -1.16 -22.42
C PRO A 101 9.00 -0.99 -22.90
N ALA A 102 8.33 -2.11 -23.18
CA ALA A 102 6.94 -2.05 -23.60
C ALA A 102 6.09 -1.50 -22.45
N GLU A 103 5.41 -0.39 -22.70
CA GLU A 103 4.47 0.22 -21.76
C GLU A 103 3.32 -0.74 -21.45
N THR A 104 2.91 -0.80 -20.19
CA THR A 104 1.69 -1.52 -19.79
C THR A 104 0.53 -0.55 -19.78
N THR A 105 -0.52 -0.85 -20.55
CA THR A 105 -1.78 -0.09 -20.49
C THR A 105 -2.79 -0.86 -19.67
N ALA A 106 -3.53 -0.17 -18.79
CA ALA A 106 -4.58 -0.77 -17.96
C ALA A 106 -5.94 -0.13 -18.24
N ARG A 107 -6.99 -0.95 -18.28
CA ARG A 107 -8.40 -0.52 -18.31
C ARG A 107 -9.12 -1.13 -17.12
N CYS A 108 -9.36 -0.31 -16.12
CA CYS A 108 -9.96 -0.72 -14.86
C CYS A 108 -11.43 -0.30 -14.79
N GLY A 109 -12.22 -1.11 -14.09
CA GLY A 109 -13.53 -0.68 -13.62
C GLY A 109 -13.42 0.15 -12.34
N PRO A 110 -14.56 0.57 -11.78
CA PRO A 110 -14.59 1.21 -10.48
C PRO A 110 -14.08 0.26 -9.39
N GLU A 111 -13.51 0.84 -8.33
CA GLU A 111 -13.34 0.12 -7.08
C GLU A 111 -14.72 -0.10 -6.44
N VAL A 112 -14.97 -1.32 -5.98
CA VAL A 112 -16.24 -1.71 -5.37
C VAL A 112 -15.99 -2.39 -4.04
N SER A 113 -16.91 -2.17 -3.09
CA SER A 113 -16.83 -2.69 -1.73
C SER A 113 -18.05 -3.56 -1.42
N SER A 114 -17.84 -4.65 -0.68
CA SER A 114 -18.93 -5.46 -0.14
C SER A 114 -19.29 -5.02 1.30
N PRO A 115 -20.55 -5.22 1.74
CA PRO A 115 -20.94 -4.96 3.12
C PRO A 115 -20.16 -5.79 4.16
N LYS A 116 -19.45 -6.83 3.72
CA LYS A 116 -18.65 -7.71 4.57
C LYS A 116 -17.19 -7.29 4.68
N GLY A 117 -16.77 -6.20 4.03
CA GLY A 117 -15.40 -5.68 4.15
C GLY A 117 -14.43 -6.26 3.12
N VAL A 118 -14.92 -6.53 1.90
CA VAL A 118 -14.04 -6.87 0.77
C VAL A 118 -14.07 -5.70 -0.19
N ASP A 119 -12.90 -5.18 -0.55
CA ASP A 119 -12.74 -4.15 -1.57
C ASP A 119 -12.00 -4.73 -2.77
N ALA A 120 -12.42 -4.41 -4.00
CA ALA A 120 -11.72 -4.87 -5.19
C ALA A 120 -11.88 -3.95 -6.41
N GLN A 121 -10.79 -3.84 -7.17
CA GLN A 121 -10.76 -3.23 -8.50
C GLN A 121 -10.18 -4.21 -9.52
N THR A 122 -10.94 -4.47 -10.58
CA THR A 122 -10.53 -5.39 -11.65
C THR A 122 -10.11 -4.61 -12.89
N CYS A 123 -9.00 -5.01 -13.50
CA CYS A 123 -8.41 -4.40 -14.68
C CYS A 123 -8.12 -5.43 -15.77
N VAL A 124 -8.25 -5.01 -17.02
CA VAL A 124 -7.60 -5.67 -18.17
C VAL A 124 -6.31 -4.92 -18.48
N LEU A 125 -5.20 -5.65 -18.57
CA LEU A 125 -3.88 -5.11 -18.86
C LEU A 125 -3.37 -5.64 -20.19
N THR A 126 -2.65 -4.79 -20.93
CA THR A 126 -1.94 -5.19 -22.13
C THR A 126 -0.53 -4.63 -22.15
N GLN A 127 0.42 -5.47 -22.55
CA GLN A 127 1.84 -5.13 -22.70
C GLN A 127 2.44 -6.05 -23.77
N ALA A 128 3.27 -5.50 -24.66
CA ALA A 128 4.05 -6.29 -25.64
C ALA A 128 3.24 -7.34 -26.47
N GLY A 129 1.96 -7.07 -26.77
CA GLY A 129 1.11 -8.00 -27.51
C GLY A 129 0.52 -9.15 -26.68
N GLU A 130 0.62 -9.06 -25.35
CA GLU A 130 -0.06 -9.93 -24.40
C GLU A 130 -1.22 -9.20 -23.72
N THR A 131 -2.23 -9.96 -23.32
CA THR A 131 -3.36 -9.50 -22.50
C THR A 131 -3.52 -10.41 -21.28
N TRP A 132 -3.74 -9.80 -20.12
CA TRP A 132 -4.12 -10.51 -18.89
C TRP A 132 -5.12 -9.69 -18.07
N ALA A 133 -5.79 -10.32 -17.13
CA ALA A 133 -6.56 -9.62 -16.11
C ALA A 133 -5.75 -9.54 -14.81
N ARG A 134 -5.97 -8.47 -14.06
CA ARG A 134 -5.54 -8.32 -12.66
C ARG A 134 -6.73 -7.88 -11.82
N THR A 135 -6.89 -8.47 -10.65
CA THR A 135 -7.73 -7.89 -9.59
C THR A 135 -6.84 -7.44 -8.45
N TYR A 136 -6.99 -6.17 -8.05
CA TYR A 136 -6.46 -5.64 -6.80
C TYR A 136 -7.55 -5.77 -5.74
N TYR A 137 -7.19 -6.14 -4.52
CA TYR A 137 -8.17 -6.34 -3.45
C TYR A 137 -7.60 -6.10 -2.06
N ARG A 138 -8.51 -5.90 -1.10
CA ARG A 138 -8.29 -5.94 0.36
C ARG A 138 -9.33 -6.84 1.03
N ASN A 139 -8.91 -7.57 2.06
CA ASN A 139 -9.79 -8.43 2.84
C ASN A 139 -9.84 -7.99 4.31
N ALA A 140 -10.82 -7.15 4.64
CA ALA A 140 -11.13 -6.77 6.02
C ALA A 140 -12.18 -7.69 6.69
N THR A 141 -12.48 -8.86 6.11
CA THR A 141 -13.44 -9.81 6.71
C THR A 141 -12.88 -10.55 7.93
N GLY A 142 -11.54 -10.63 8.05
CA GLY A 142 -10.84 -11.41 9.08
C GLY A 142 -10.87 -12.93 8.87
N GLU A 143 -11.44 -13.42 7.76
CA GLU A 143 -11.50 -14.83 7.42
C GLU A 143 -10.89 -15.08 6.02
N PRO A 144 -10.29 -16.25 5.76
CA PRO A 144 -9.85 -16.60 4.42
C PRO A 144 -11.04 -16.75 3.47
N MET A 145 -10.81 -16.43 2.19
CA MET A 145 -11.81 -16.52 1.13
C MET A 145 -11.20 -17.04 -0.16
N LYS A 146 -12.06 -17.35 -1.14
CA LYS A 146 -11.62 -17.71 -2.50
C LYS A 146 -11.99 -16.59 -3.44
N ALA A 147 -11.14 -16.36 -4.44
CA ALA A 147 -11.51 -15.54 -5.59
C ALA A 147 -11.31 -16.29 -6.90
N VAL A 148 -12.16 -16.01 -7.88
CA VAL A 148 -11.98 -16.43 -9.26
C VAL A 148 -11.88 -15.18 -10.13
N LEU A 149 -10.74 -15.02 -10.79
CA LEU A 149 -10.52 -13.97 -11.79
C LEU A 149 -10.69 -14.56 -13.18
N SER A 150 -11.64 -14.05 -13.95
CA SER A 150 -11.92 -14.45 -15.33
C SER A 150 -11.56 -13.33 -16.30
N LEU A 151 -10.77 -13.65 -17.33
CA LEU A 151 -10.53 -12.80 -18.51
C LEU A 151 -11.30 -13.37 -19.69
N MET A 152 -12.19 -12.57 -20.28
CA MET A 152 -13.00 -12.95 -21.43
C MET A 152 -12.50 -12.22 -22.67
N SER A 153 -12.07 -13.00 -23.66
CA SER A 153 -11.59 -12.49 -24.94
C SER A 153 -12.75 -12.22 -25.91
N PRO A 154 -12.56 -11.31 -26.87
CA PRO A 154 -13.56 -11.05 -27.91
C PRO A 154 -13.76 -12.22 -28.89
N THR A 155 -12.91 -13.24 -28.84
CA THR A 155 -13.01 -14.44 -29.69
C THR A 155 -13.77 -15.58 -29.01
N GLY A 156 -14.31 -15.35 -27.80
CA GLY A 156 -15.10 -16.32 -27.04
C GLY A 156 -14.27 -17.24 -26.13
N ARG A 157 -12.93 -17.10 -26.08
CA ARG A 157 -12.10 -17.79 -25.08
C ARG A 157 -12.18 -17.08 -23.73
N THR A 158 -12.18 -17.87 -22.66
CA THR A 158 -12.10 -17.39 -21.28
C THR A 158 -10.91 -18.04 -20.58
N VAL A 159 -10.09 -17.22 -19.93
CA VAL A 159 -8.99 -17.66 -19.06
C VAL A 159 -9.39 -17.40 -17.63
N GLN A 160 -9.18 -18.36 -16.74
CA GLN A 160 -9.52 -18.24 -15.32
C GLN A 160 -8.30 -18.44 -14.42
N MET A 161 -8.28 -17.72 -13.31
CA MET A 161 -7.33 -17.90 -12.21
C MET A 161 -8.10 -18.04 -10.90
N HIS A 162 -7.78 -19.09 -10.14
CA HIS A 162 -8.31 -19.29 -8.79
C HIS A 162 -7.29 -18.75 -7.78
N CYS A 163 -7.64 -17.70 -7.07
CA CYS A 163 -6.76 -16.99 -6.17
C CYS A 163 -7.13 -17.35 -4.72
N PRO A 164 -6.22 -17.94 -3.94
CA PRO A 164 -6.39 -17.99 -2.50
C PRO A 164 -6.31 -16.56 -1.94
N VAL A 165 -7.21 -16.22 -1.02
CA VAL A 165 -7.24 -14.91 -0.36
C VAL A 165 -7.09 -15.13 1.14
N GLY A 166 -5.98 -14.63 1.70
CA GLY A 166 -5.70 -14.71 3.14
C GLY A 166 -6.62 -13.80 3.95
N ALA A 167 -6.62 -13.99 5.27
CA ALA A 167 -7.43 -13.21 6.22
C ALA A 167 -6.88 -11.81 6.53
N GLU A 168 -5.74 -11.44 5.94
CA GLU A 168 -5.03 -10.19 6.21
C GLU A 168 -5.66 -9.01 5.44
N ASP A 169 -5.79 -7.86 6.11
CA ASP A 169 -6.25 -6.61 5.50
C ASP A 169 -5.10 -5.82 4.86
N GLU A 170 -4.35 -6.48 3.98
CA GLU A 170 -3.28 -5.88 3.21
C GLU A 170 -3.63 -5.83 1.72
N PRO A 171 -3.25 -4.78 0.97
CA PRO A 171 -3.42 -4.76 -0.47
C PRO A 171 -2.72 -5.93 -1.11
N THR A 172 -3.44 -6.66 -1.96
CA THR A 172 -2.86 -7.72 -2.78
C THR A 172 -3.44 -7.70 -4.19
N ALA A 173 -2.76 -8.36 -5.11
CA ALA A 173 -3.24 -8.58 -6.46
C ALA A 173 -3.20 -10.06 -6.84
N CYS A 174 -4.09 -10.45 -7.76
CA CYS A 174 -4.04 -11.72 -8.45
C CYS A 174 -4.17 -11.50 -9.96
N ASP A 175 -3.37 -12.25 -10.74
CA ASP A 175 -3.28 -12.14 -12.19
C ASP A 175 -3.73 -13.44 -12.87
N THR A 176 -4.40 -13.33 -14.02
CA THR A 176 -4.50 -14.47 -14.94
C THR A 176 -3.16 -14.73 -15.63
N PRO A 177 -2.92 -15.94 -16.14
CA PRO A 177 -1.86 -16.17 -17.11
C PRO A 177 -1.89 -15.13 -18.23
N ARG A 178 -0.70 -14.66 -18.64
CA ARG A 178 -0.56 -13.77 -19.80
C ARG A 178 -0.72 -14.60 -21.07
N GLU A 179 -1.63 -14.16 -21.95
CA GLU A 179 -1.83 -14.80 -23.24
C GLU A 179 -1.63 -13.80 -24.37
N ARG A 180 -1.31 -14.31 -25.56
CA ARG A 180 -1.22 -13.51 -26.78
C ARG A 180 -2.57 -12.83 -27.03
N THR A 181 -2.53 -11.51 -27.28
CA THR A 181 -3.71 -10.73 -27.60
C THR A 181 -4.35 -11.23 -28.90
N ALA A 182 -5.55 -11.77 -28.80
CA ALA A 182 -6.40 -12.15 -29.93
C ALA A 182 -7.52 -11.11 -30.14
N GLY A 183 -7.49 -10.41 -31.28
CA GLY A 183 -8.47 -9.38 -31.62
C GLY A 183 -8.26 -8.04 -30.88
N PRO A 184 -9.23 -7.10 -30.96
CA PRO A 184 -9.08 -5.78 -30.36
C PRO A 184 -9.02 -5.83 -28.83
N ALA A 185 -7.91 -5.36 -28.24
CA ALA A 185 -7.72 -5.29 -26.79
C ALA A 185 -8.88 -4.59 -26.07
N ALA A 186 -9.50 -3.59 -26.70
CA ALA A 186 -10.63 -2.84 -26.17
C ALA A 186 -11.89 -3.69 -25.89
N ARG A 187 -12.01 -4.87 -26.52
CA ARG A 187 -13.16 -5.76 -26.35
C ARG A 187 -12.95 -6.87 -25.31
N TYR A 188 -11.75 -6.95 -24.73
CA TYR A 188 -11.54 -7.80 -23.56
C TYR A 188 -12.29 -7.23 -22.37
N SER A 189 -12.80 -8.12 -21.53
CA SER A 189 -13.39 -7.81 -20.24
C SER A 189 -12.85 -8.76 -19.17
N ALA A 190 -12.85 -8.32 -17.93
CA ALA A 190 -12.46 -9.15 -16.80
C ALA A 190 -13.45 -9.00 -15.64
N VAL A 191 -13.65 -10.09 -14.90
CA VAL A 191 -14.48 -10.12 -13.70
C VAL A 191 -13.77 -10.92 -12.62
N ALA A 192 -13.69 -10.36 -11.42
CA ALA A 192 -13.28 -11.04 -10.21
C ALA A 192 -14.50 -11.32 -9.33
N GLU A 193 -14.63 -12.56 -8.88
CA GLU A 193 -15.68 -12.99 -7.95
C GLU A 193 -15.06 -13.50 -6.66
N PHE A 194 -15.44 -12.90 -5.53
CA PHE A 194 -14.95 -13.26 -4.20
C PHE A 194 -16.06 -13.99 -3.45
N ALA A 195 -15.75 -15.14 -2.87
CA ALA A 195 -16.69 -15.97 -2.14
C ALA A 195 -16.10 -16.46 -0.83
N ALA A 196 -16.93 -16.55 0.21
CA ALA A 196 -16.53 -17.12 1.49
C ALA A 196 -16.03 -18.57 1.30
N GLU A 197 -14.97 -18.98 2.03
CA GLU A 197 -14.47 -20.36 1.92
C GLU A 197 -15.51 -21.40 2.36
N ARG A 198 -16.31 -21.07 3.38
CA ARG A 198 -17.39 -21.91 3.88
C ARG A 198 -18.69 -21.57 3.14
N GLY A 199 -19.27 -22.58 2.49
CA GLY A 199 -20.58 -22.45 1.83
C GLY A 199 -20.58 -21.63 0.53
N ASP A 200 -19.40 -21.21 0.05
CA ASP A 200 -19.18 -20.54 -1.25
C ASP A 200 -20.14 -19.35 -1.53
N ALA A 201 -20.58 -18.65 -0.48
CA ALA A 201 -21.45 -17.49 -0.61
C ALA A 201 -20.70 -16.32 -1.28
N LEU A 202 -21.26 -15.80 -2.38
CA LEU A 202 -20.69 -14.65 -3.10
C LEU A 202 -20.71 -13.40 -2.22
N LEU A 203 -19.54 -12.81 -2.03
CA LEU A 203 -19.33 -11.60 -1.23
C LEU A 203 -19.26 -10.35 -2.11
N LEU A 204 -18.52 -10.43 -3.21
CA LEU A 204 -18.26 -9.30 -4.11
C LEU A 204 -18.07 -9.79 -5.54
N ARG A 205 -18.58 -9.01 -6.50
CA ARG A 205 -18.22 -9.13 -7.92
C ARG A 205 -17.68 -7.79 -8.40
N SER A 206 -16.43 -7.78 -8.87
CA SER A 206 -15.73 -6.60 -9.41
C SER A 206 -15.48 -6.81 -10.90
N GLY A 207 -15.78 -5.81 -11.74
CA GLY A 207 -15.66 -5.90 -13.19
C GLY A 207 -14.69 -4.85 -13.74
N SER A 208 -14.09 -5.13 -14.91
CA SER A 208 -13.18 -4.19 -15.59
C SER A 208 -13.89 -3.12 -16.43
N ASN A 209 -15.22 -3.11 -16.44
CA ASN A 209 -15.99 -2.12 -17.17
C ASN A 209 -15.97 -0.79 -16.39
N SER A 210 -15.43 0.25 -17.02
CA SER A 210 -15.53 1.61 -16.48
C SER A 210 -16.98 2.06 -16.61
N THR A 211 -17.66 2.40 -15.50
CA THR A 211 -18.85 3.24 -15.60
C THR A 211 -18.38 4.65 -15.93
N ALA A 212 -18.80 5.21 -17.06
CA ALA A 212 -18.65 6.65 -17.26
C ALA A 212 -19.41 7.36 -16.13
N ALA A 213 -18.74 8.24 -15.38
CA ALA A 213 -19.43 9.09 -14.41
C ALA A 213 -20.57 9.83 -15.14
N PRO A 214 -21.80 9.90 -14.58
CA PRO A 214 -22.79 10.81 -15.11
C PRO A 214 -22.20 12.22 -15.00
N GLY A 215 -22.00 12.88 -16.15
CA GLY A 215 -21.51 14.26 -16.18
C GLY A 215 -22.46 15.15 -15.39
N SER A 216 -21.89 15.96 -14.50
CA SER A 216 -22.59 17.01 -13.76
C SER A 216 -23.14 18.11 -14.67
#